data_AF-A0AAV5Z7A7-F1
#
_entry.id   AF-A0AAV5Z7A7-F1
#
_cell.length_a   1.000
_cell.length_b   1.000
_cell.length_c   1.000
_cell.angle_alpha   90.00
_cell.angle_beta   90.00
_cell.angle_gamma   90.00
#
_symmetry.space_group_name_H-M   'P 1'
#
loop_
_entity.id
_entity.type
_entity.pdbx_description
1 polymer ?
#
loop_
_entity_poly.entity_id
_entity_poly.type
_entity_poly.pdbx_seq_one_letter_code
_entity_poly.pdbx_strand_id
1 'polypeptide(L)'
;MPQATDKIQIVLSESNFACIEGATAKGSPVRSPIDTASQHGRRNGRGAGSTVVITCSEAQAEELLRLAQVSCRAAMQDIKSALAEAREGKSKP
;
A
#
# COMPACT_ATOMS: atom_id res chain seq x y z
N MET A 1 -12.22 -19.74 -14.65
CA MET A 1 -12.49 -18.30 -14.85
C MET A 1 -11.28 -17.54 -14.34
N PRO A 2 -10.62 -16.67 -15.12
CA PRO A 2 -9.41 -16.02 -14.66
C PRO A 2 -9.78 -15.08 -13.52
N GLN A 3 -9.29 -15.38 -12.31
CA GLN A 3 -9.38 -14.51 -11.15
C GLN A 3 -8.64 -13.22 -11.51
N ALA A 4 -9.37 -12.18 -11.90
CA ALA A 4 -8.87 -10.81 -11.78
C ALA A 4 -8.55 -10.66 -10.29
N THR A 5 -7.29 -10.87 -9.96
CA THR A 5 -6.86 -10.81 -8.57
C THR A 5 -7.00 -9.33 -8.21
N ASP A 6 -8.01 -8.99 -7.42
CA ASP A 6 -8.32 -7.63 -6.93
C ASP A 6 -7.15 -7.09 -6.08
N LYS A 7 -6.05 -6.79 -6.75
CA LYS A 7 -4.82 -6.30 -6.17
C LYS A 7 -4.84 -4.79 -6.30
N ILE A 8 -4.78 -4.13 -5.15
CA ILE A 8 -4.63 -2.69 -5.03
C ILE A 8 -3.13 -2.39 -5.03
N GLN A 9 -2.75 -1.37 -5.80
CA GLN A 9 -1.40 -0.82 -5.77
C GLN A 9 -1.43 0.49 -4.98
N ILE A 10 -0.69 0.52 -3.87
CA ILE A 10 -0.53 1.70 -3.04
C ILE A 10 0.87 2.25 -3.31
N VAL A 11 0.96 3.48 -3.79
CA VAL A 11 2.24 4.15 -4.02
C VAL A 11 2.52 5.09 -2.87
N LEU A 12 3.62 4.85 -2.17
CA LEU A 12 4.08 5.68 -1.04
C LEU A 12 5.43 6.32 -1.36
N SER A 13 5.74 7.46 -0.75
CA SER A 13 7.13 7.88 -0.63
C SER A 13 7.93 6.89 0.22
N GLU A 14 9.26 6.86 0.07
CA GLU A 14 10.11 6.02 0.94
C GLU A 14 9.93 6.33 2.43
N SER A 15 9.73 7.59 2.81
CA SER A 15 9.51 7.97 4.21
C SER A 15 8.17 7.44 4.75
N ASN A 16 7.10 7.51 3.96
CA ASN A 16 5.80 6.96 4.32
C ASN A 16 5.87 5.43 4.39
N PHE A 17 6.56 4.79 3.45
CA PHE A 17 6.77 3.35 3.47
C PHE A 17 7.56 2.89 4.71
N ALA A 18 8.68 3.56 5.04
CA ALA A 18 9.49 3.21 6.21
C ALA A 18 8.69 3.30 7.52
N CYS A 19 7.80 4.29 7.64
CA CYS A 19 6.89 4.39 8.78
C CYS A 19 5.96 3.17 8.88
N ILE A 20 5.33 2.78 7.76
CA ILE A 20 4.43 1.63 7.71
C ILE A 20 5.19 0.33 8.00
N GLU A 21 6.37 0.16 7.42
CA GLU A 21 7.23 -1.02 7.64
C GLU A 21 7.62 -1.16 9.12
N GLY A 22 8.00 -0.07 9.77
CA GLY A 22 8.34 -0.04 11.19
C GLY A 22 7.15 -0.26 12.12
N ALA A 23 5.96 0.22 11.73
CA ALA A 23 4.72 0.01 12.49
C ALA A 23 4.14 -1.41 12.31
N THR A 24 4.52 -2.12 11.24
CA THR A 24 3.94 -3.44 10.90
C THR A 24 4.53 -4.56 11.75
N ALA A 25 3.72 -5.09 12.68
CA ALA A 25 4.09 -6.24 13.51
C ALA A 25 4.36 -7.52 12.68
N LYS A 26 5.26 -8.38 13.16
CA LYS A 26 5.70 -9.61 12.47
C LYS A 26 4.58 -10.62 12.15
N GLY A 27 3.49 -10.63 12.91
CA GLY A 27 2.32 -11.49 12.67
C GLY A 27 1.19 -10.81 11.89
N SER A 28 1.38 -9.59 11.43
CA SER A 28 0.33 -8.82 10.77
C SER A 28 -0.02 -9.42 9.39
N PRO A 29 -1.32 -9.45 9.01
CA PRO A 29 -1.74 -9.94 7.68
C PRO A 29 -1.20 -9.09 6.52
N VAL A 30 -0.67 -7.89 6.81
CA VAL A 30 -0.01 -7.01 5.83
C VAL A 30 1.52 -7.15 5.83
N ARG A 31 2.10 -8.03 6.64
CA ARG A 31 3.56 -8.21 6.70
C ARG A 31 4.14 -8.71 5.38
N SER A 32 3.52 -9.73 4.79
CA SER A 32 3.94 -10.28 3.49
C SER A 32 3.98 -9.24 2.35
N PRO A 33 2.92 -8.44 2.11
CA PRO A 33 2.98 -7.40 1.08
C PRO A 33 3.97 -6.28 1.40
N ILE A 34 4.20 -5.95 2.68
CA ILE A 34 5.22 -4.98 3.09
C ILE A 34 6.64 -5.50 2.83
N ASP A 35 6.95 -6.74 3.22
CA ASP A 35 8.25 -7.34 2.97
C ASP A 35 8.53 -7.45 1.46
N THR A 36 7.51 -7.81 0.67
CA THR A 36 7.59 -7.84 -0.80
C THR A 36 7.86 -6.45 -1.37
N ALA A 37 7.16 -5.42 -0.88
CA ALA A 37 7.36 -4.04 -1.31
C ALA A 37 8.74 -3.48 -0.91
N SER A 38 9.26 -3.89 0.25
CA SER A 38 10.59 -3.50 0.73
C SER A 38 11.69 -3.99 -0.21
N GLN A 39 11.54 -5.22 -0.71
CA GLN A 39 12.51 -5.89 -1.59
C GLN A 39 12.34 -5.51 -3.07
N HIS A 40 11.10 -5.36 -3.55
CA HIS A 40 10.81 -5.27 -4.98
C HIS A 40 9.93 -4.07 -5.38
N GLY A 41 9.35 -3.36 -4.41
CA GLY A 41 8.40 -2.27 -4.66
C GLY A 41 9.06 -0.92 -4.94
N ARG A 42 10.36 -0.78 -4.68
CA ARG A 42 11.08 0.50 -4.82
C ARG A 42 11.19 0.90 -6.29
N ARG A 43 10.74 2.12 -6.60
CA ARG A 43 10.83 2.77 -7.91
C ARG A 43 11.59 4.08 -7.78
N ASN A 44 12.70 4.17 -8.52
CA ASN A 44 13.49 5.39 -8.58
C ASN A 44 12.87 6.35 -9.60
N GLY A 45 12.19 7.39 -9.12
CA GLY A 45 11.68 8.45 -9.98
C GLY A 45 12.82 9.38 -10.42
N ARG A 46 12.97 9.66 -11.71
CA ARG A 46 13.82 10.78 -12.17
C ARG A 46 13.13 12.09 -11.76
N GLY A 47 13.53 12.67 -10.63
CA GLY A 47 13.18 14.04 -10.22
C GLY A 47 12.13 14.17 -9.11
N ALA A 48 11.38 13.12 -8.76
CA ALA A 48 10.30 13.18 -7.76
C ALA A 48 10.47 12.14 -6.64
N GLY A 49 11.68 12.01 -6.10
CA GLY A 49 11.98 11.10 -4.99
C GLY A 49 11.80 9.61 -5.31
N SER A 50 12.35 8.76 -4.45
CA SER A 50 12.10 7.32 -4.51
C SER A 50 10.71 7.01 -3.93
N THR A 51 9.96 6.18 -4.63
CA THR A 51 8.64 5.70 -4.20
C THR A 51 8.67 4.19 -4.00
N VAL A 52 7.73 3.68 -3.21
CA VAL A 52 7.56 2.26 -2.97
C VAL A 52 6.13 1.86 -3.29
N VAL A 53 5.97 0.84 -4.13
CA VAL A 53 4.67 0.29 -4.50
C VAL A 53 4.38 -0.94 -3.67
N ILE A 54 3.32 -0.87 -2.86
CA ILE A 54 2.78 -2.01 -2.13
C ILE A 54 1.65 -2.60 -2.97
N THR A 55 1.78 -3.88 -3.34
CA THR A 55 0.69 -4.62 -3.99
C THR A 55 0.03 -5.53 -2.97
N CYS A 56 -1.26 -5.33 -2.73
CA CYS A 56 -1.99 -6.05 -1.67
C CYS A 56 -3.47 -6.24 -2.05
N SER A 57 -4.20 -7.09 -1.32
CA SER A 57 -5.64 -7.20 -1.47
C SER A 57 -6.37 -6.02 -0.83
N GLU A 58 -7.66 -5.84 -1.12
CA GLU A 58 -8.49 -4.80 -0.49
C GLU A 58 -8.49 -4.92 1.05
N ALA A 59 -8.67 -6.13 1.60
CA ALA A 59 -8.62 -6.35 3.04
C ALA A 59 -7.26 -5.98 3.66
N GLN A 60 -6.16 -6.22 2.93
CA GLN A 60 -4.82 -5.82 3.36
C GLN A 60 -4.64 -4.30 3.28
N ALA A 61 -5.17 -3.64 2.25
CA ALA A 61 -5.15 -2.19 2.12
C ALA A 61 -5.94 -1.50 3.25
N GLU A 62 -7.08 -2.06 3.65
CA GLU A 62 -7.84 -1.58 4.82
C GLU A 62 -7.06 -1.73 6.12
N GLU A 63 -6.34 -2.84 6.30
CA GLU A 63 -5.50 -3.03 7.48
C GLU A 63 -4.29 -2.08 7.48
N LEU A 64 -3.68 -1.84 6.32
CA LEU A 64 -2.66 -0.79 6.15
C LEU A 64 -3.21 0.58 6.52
N LEU A 65 -4.46 0.88 6.15
CA LEU A 65 -5.12 2.13 6.50
C LEU A 65 -5.30 2.26 8.03
N ARG A 66 -5.75 1.20 8.71
CA ARG A 66 -5.86 1.21 10.18
C ARG A 66 -4.52 1.45 10.85
N LEU A 67 -3.46 0.80 10.37
CA LEU A 67 -2.10 1.00 10.87
C LEU A 67 -1.64 2.45 10.66
N ALA A 68 -1.88 3.00 9.47
CA ALA A 68 -1.50 4.37 9.12
C ALA A 68 -2.23 5.43 9.95
N GLN A 69 -3.48 5.18 10.35
CA GLN A 69 -4.26 6.09 11.19
C GLN A 69 -3.61 6.33 12.57
N VAL A 70 -2.95 5.32 13.13
CA VAL A 70 -2.34 5.39 14.45
C VAL A 70 -0.91 5.94 14.37
N SER A 71 -0.12 5.46 13.42
CA SER A 71 1.34 5.66 13.45
C SER A 71 1.89 6.46 12.27
N CYS A 72 1.19 6.52 11.12
CA CYS A 72 1.74 7.02 9.86
C CYS A 72 0.74 7.92 9.12
N ARG A 73 0.37 9.06 9.74
CA ARG A 73 -0.68 9.96 9.26
C ARG A 73 -0.49 10.43 7.82
N ALA A 74 0.76 10.64 7.38
CA ALA A 74 1.07 11.04 6.02
C ALA A 74 0.77 9.95 4.97
N ALA A 75 1.04 8.68 5.29
CA ALA A 75 0.73 7.53 4.43
C ALA A 75 -0.78 7.26 4.31
N MET A 76 -1.57 7.71 5.29
CA MET A 76 -3.01 7.49 5.34
C MET A 76 -3.73 8.01 4.10
N GLN A 77 -3.33 9.19 3.60
CA GLN A 77 -4.00 9.82 2.47
C GLN A 77 -3.74 9.04 1.18
N ASP A 78 -2.51 8.59 0.96
CA ASP A 78 -2.13 7.76 -0.19
C ASP A 78 -2.89 6.42 -0.20
N ILE A 79 -3.01 5.77 0.97
CA ILE A 79 -3.76 4.51 1.12
C ILE A 79 -5.26 4.71 0.86
N LYS A 80 -5.85 5.83 1.36
CA LYS A 80 -7.27 6.16 1.11
C LYS A 80 -7.54 6.38 -0.37
N SER A 81 -6.66 7.12 -1.06
CA SER A 81 -6.79 7.35 -2.50
C SER A 81 -6.74 6.04 -3.29
N ALA A 82 -5.77 5.16 -2.99
CA ALA A 82 -5.66 3.86 -3.65
C ALA A 82 -6.89 2.96 -3.42
N LEU A 83 -7.46 2.97 -2.21
CA LEU A 83 -8.71 2.27 -1.89
C LEU A 83 -9.91 2.84 -2.65
N ALA A 84 -10.01 4.16 -2.76
CA ALA A 84 -11.08 4.82 -3.50
C ALA A 84 -10.99 4.49 -5.01
N GLU A 85 -9.82 4.62 -5.61
CA GLU A 85 -9.58 4.29 -7.03
C GLU A 85 -9.91 2.83 -7.35
N ALA A 86 -9.53 1.90 -6.46
CA ALA A 86 -9.85 0.48 -6.64
C ALA A 86 -11.36 0.20 -6.60
N ARG A 87 -12.13 0.94 -5.77
CA ARG A 87 -13.58 0.81 -5.66
C ARG A 87 -14.32 1.47 -6.82
N GLU A 88 -13.83 2.60 -7.31
CA GLU A 88 -14.35 3.27 -8.49
C GLU A 88 -14.08 2.44 -9.76
N GLY A 89 -12.90 1.83 -9.86
CA GLY A 89 -12.53 0.94 -10.97
C GLY A 89 -13.39 -0.33 -11.06
N LYS A 90 -13.83 -0.88 -9.92
CA LYS A 90 -14.81 -2.00 -9.86
C LYS A 90 -16.23 -1.59 -10.28
N SER A 91 -16.53 -0.29 -10.26
CA SER A 91 -17.86 0.24 -10.54
C SER A 91 -18.07 0.63 -12.02
N LYS A 92 -17.06 0.46 -12.87
CA LYS A 92 -17.18 0.72 -14.32
C LYS A 92 -17.39 -0.60 -15.08
N PRO A 93 -18.53 -0.78 -15.76
CA PRO A 93 -18.86 -2.00 -16.51
C PRO A 93 -18.06 -2.15 -17.80
#